data_AF-A0A2K6MHW2-F1
#
_entry.id   AF-A0A2K6MHW2-F1
#
_cell.length_a   1.000
_cell.length_b   1.000
_cell.length_c   1.000
_cell.angle_alpha   90.00
_cell.angle_beta   90.00
_cell.angle_gamma   90.00
#
_symmetry.space_group_name_H-M   'P 1'
#
loop_
_entity.id
_entity.type
_entity.pdbx_description
1 polymer ?
#
loop_
_entity_poly.entity_id
_entity_poly.type
_entity_poly.pdbx_seq_one_letter_code
_entity_poly.pdbx_strand_id
1 'polypeptide(L)'
;FTASSDSPNQDSEGAINRQINLELYASYVYLSISYYFDRGDVFLHQSHEEREHDEKLMKLQNQRGGRIFLRDIKKPDYDGLNGMERSLLELHKLATDKNEPHLCHPFTHYLNEQVKAVKELGDHVTNLRKMGAPESGLAEYLFEKHTLGDSDNES
;
A
#
# COMPACT_ATOMS: atom_id res chain seq x y z
N PHE A 1 8.42 -40.23 7.13
CA PHE A 1 8.73 -38.89 6.59
C PHE A 1 7.91 -38.69 5.33
N THR A 2 6.69 -38.18 5.48
CA THR A 2 5.87 -37.73 4.35
C THR A 2 6.30 -36.32 4.01
N ALA A 3 6.91 -36.13 2.85
CA ALA A 3 7.13 -34.80 2.30
C ALA A 3 5.74 -34.20 1.99
N SER A 4 5.32 -33.18 2.73
CA SER A 4 4.26 -32.28 2.26
C SER A 4 4.79 -31.59 1.01
N SER A 5 4.25 -31.97 -0.14
CA SER A 5 4.63 -31.50 -1.46
C SER A 5 4.00 -30.14 -1.80
N ASP A 6 4.14 -29.14 -0.94
CA ASP A 6 3.74 -27.77 -1.25
C ASP A 6 4.99 -26.96 -1.59
N SER A 7 5.64 -27.30 -2.70
CA SER A 7 6.61 -26.39 -3.30
C SER A 7 5.88 -25.10 -3.68
N PRO A 8 6.37 -23.91 -3.29
CA PRO A 8 5.72 -22.66 -3.67
C PRO A 8 5.60 -22.59 -5.19
N ASN A 9 4.37 -22.36 -5.66
CA ASN A 9 4.11 -22.23 -7.08
C ASN A 9 4.83 -20.98 -7.61
N GLN A 10 5.62 -21.11 -8.69
CA GLN A 10 6.43 -20.01 -9.23
C GLN A 10 5.63 -18.73 -9.52
N ASP A 11 4.36 -18.84 -9.96
CA ASP A 11 3.57 -17.63 -10.19
C ASP A 11 3.11 -16.98 -8.88
N SER A 12 2.94 -17.76 -7.81
CA SER A 12 2.58 -17.28 -6.46
C SER A 12 3.75 -16.56 -5.81
N GLU A 13 4.96 -17.13 -5.90
CA GLU A 13 6.21 -16.49 -5.49
C GLU A 13 6.48 -15.20 -6.29
N GLY A 14 6.28 -15.23 -7.61
CA GLY A 14 6.44 -14.06 -8.45
C GLY A 14 5.43 -12.95 -8.09
N ALA A 15 4.21 -13.31 -7.73
CA ALA A 15 3.17 -12.36 -7.37
C ALA A 15 3.39 -11.75 -5.99
N ILE A 16 3.82 -12.52 -4.98
CA ILE A 16 4.22 -12.00 -3.66
C ILE A 16 5.39 -11.01 -3.80
N ASN A 17 6.40 -11.33 -4.62
CA ASN A 17 7.50 -10.42 -4.88
C ASN A 17 7.08 -9.10 -5.56
N ARG A 18 6.09 -9.15 -6.47
CA ARG A 18 5.51 -7.94 -7.05
C ARG A 18 4.78 -7.12 -5.99
N GLN A 19 4.02 -7.78 -5.12
CA GLN A 19 3.28 -7.13 -4.07
C GLN A 19 4.20 -6.45 -3.04
N ILE A 20 5.27 -7.12 -2.62
CA ILE A 20 6.29 -6.53 -1.73
C ILE A 20 6.82 -5.19 -2.30
N ASN A 21 7.14 -5.14 -3.59
CA ASN A 21 7.61 -3.90 -4.21
C ASN A 21 6.54 -2.80 -4.20
N LEU A 22 5.28 -3.17 -4.41
CA LEU A 22 4.17 -2.23 -4.38
C LEU A 22 3.92 -1.66 -2.98
N GLU A 23 3.93 -2.48 -1.93
CA GLU A 23 3.80 -1.99 -0.54
C GLU A 23 4.93 -0.99 -0.21
N LEU A 24 6.16 -1.30 -0.62
CA LEU A 24 7.31 -0.39 -0.48
C LEU A 24 7.13 0.90 -1.27
N TYR A 25 6.53 0.83 -2.46
CA TYR A 25 6.22 2.00 -3.27
C TYR A 25 5.13 2.87 -2.63
N ALA A 26 4.03 2.31 -2.13
CA ALA A 26 3.02 3.08 -1.42
C ALA A 26 3.56 3.71 -0.14
N SER A 27 4.36 2.97 0.64
CA SER A 27 5.06 3.55 1.78
C SER A 27 5.87 4.79 1.38
N TYR A 28 6.55 4.74 0.22
CA TYR A 28 7.33 5.87 -0.29
C TYR A 28 6.45 7.03 -0.79
N VAL A 29 5.30 6.75 -1.43
CA VAL A 29 4.31 7.76 -1.82
C VAL A 29 3.77 8.47 -0.59
N TYR A 30 3.28 7.73 0.41
CA TYR A 30 2.76 8.29 1.65
C TYR A 30 3.80 9.11 2.40
N LEU A 31 5.05 8.64 2.45
CA LEU A 31 6.17 9.39 3.02
C LEU A 31 6.41 10.70 2.27
N SER A 32 6.34 10.69 0.93
CA SER A 32 6.54 11.92 0.15
C SER A 32 5.43 12.95 0.40
N ILE A 33 4.19 12.49 0.58
CA ILE A 33 3.04 13.35 0.89
C ILE A 33 3.15 13.88 2.32
N SER A 34 3.55 13.04 3.28
CA SER A 34 3.68 13.43 4.68
C SER A 34 4.78 14.48 4.92
N TYR A 35 5.84 14.50 4.11
CA TYR A 35 6.87 15.53 4.18
C TYR A 35 6.60 16.72 3.24
N TYR A 36 5.67 16.59 2.30
CA TYR A 36 5.19 17.73 1.52
C TYR A 36 4.28 18.63 2.37
N PHE A 37 3.41 18.02 3.18
CA PHE A 37 2.57 18.72 4.15
C PHE A 37 3.22 18.64 5.54
N ASP A 38 3.73 19.76 6.08
CA ASP A 38 4.57 19.85 7.31
C ASP A 38 3.88 19.34 8.61
N ARG A 39 2.61 18.91 8.52
CA ARG A 39 1.80 18.28 9.59
C ARG A 39 1.12 16.98 9.19
N GLY A 40 1.69 16.24 8.24
CA GLY A 40 1.10 15.03 7.67
C GLY A 40 1.18 13.77 8.54
N ASP A 41 0.84 13.83 9.83
CA ASP A 41 0.94 12.70 10.78
C ASP A 41 0.15 11.47 10.29
N VAL A 42 -1.01 11.70 9.67
CA VAL A 42 -1.88 10.68 9.07
C VAL A 42 -1.15 9.93 7.95
N PHE A 43 -0.50 10.64 7.04
CA PHE A 43 0.23 10.01 5.93
C PHE A 43 1.55 9.37 6.40
N LEU A 44 2.17 9.89 7.46
CA LEU A 44 3.32 9.24 8.07
C LEU A 44 2.93 7.92 8.72
N HIS A 45 1.78 7.88 9.40
CA HIS A 45 1.21 6.64 9.94
C HIS A 45 0.96 5.62 8.83
N GLN A 46 0.28 6.03 7.74
CA GLN A 46 0.02 5.16 6.60
C GLN A 46 1.32 4.63 5.96
N SER A 47 2.35 5.47 5.84
CA SER A 47 3.67 5.05 5.36
C SER A 47 4.29 3.94 6.21
N HIS A 48 4.10 3.97 7.53
CA HIS A 48 4.57 2.94 8.44
C HIS A 48 3.71 1.67 8.37
N GLU A 49 2.39 1.79 8.23
CA GLU A 49 1.50 0.64 8.05
C GLU A 49 1.86 -0.15 6.78
N GLU A 50 2.07 0.52 5.65
CA GLU A 50 2.48 -0.17 4.41
C GLU A 50 3.85 -0.85 4.55
N ARG A 51 4.73 -0.30 5.41
CA ARG A 51 6.00 -0.96 5.75
C ARG A 51 5.79 -2.26 6.52
N GLU A 52 4.84 -2.27 7.45
CA GLU A 52 4.49 -3.50 8.16
C GLU A 52 3.88 -4.54 7.20
N HIS A 53 3.13 -4.12 6.19
CA HIS A 53 2.60 -4.99 5.15
C HIS A 53 3.72 -5.65 4.34
N ASP A 54 4.70 -4.88 3.86
CA ASP A 54 5.83 -5.44 3.12
C ASP A 54 6.61 -6.47 3.95
N GLU A 55 6.85 -6.18 5.24
CA GLU A 55 7.52 -7.11 6.14
C GLU A 55 6.73 -8.41 6.34
N LYS A 56 5.40 -8.32 6.50
CA LYS A 56 4.51 -9.49 6.65
C LYS A 56 4.57 -10.35 5.38
N LEU A 57 4.59 -9.75 4.20
CA LEU A 57 4.71 -10.45 2.92
C LEU A 57 6.09 -11.08 2.73
N MET A 58 7.18 -10.42 3.12
CA MET A 58 8.52 -10.99 3.11
C MET A 58 8.63 -12.19 4.06
N LYS A 59 8.06 -12.09 5.26
CA LYS A 59 8.00 -13.21 6.24
C LYS A 59 7.20 -14.38 5.66
N LEU A 60 6.05 -14.12 5.03
CA LEU A 60 5.23 -15.12 4.35
C LEU A 60 6.01 -15.82 3.22
N GLN A 61 6.72 -15.06 2.38
CA GLN A 61 7.52 -15.60 1.29
C GLN A 61 8.61 -16.56 1.81
N ASN A 62 9.33 -16.17 2.87
CA ASN A 62 10.35 -16.98 3.51
C ASN A 62 9.77 -18.25 4.17
N GLN A 63 8.61 -18.14 4.85
CA GLN A 63 7.94 -19.28 5.50
C GLN A 63 7.53 -20.36 4.50
N ARG A 64 7.20 -19.97 3.27
CA ARG A 64 6.83 -20.90 2.18
C ARG A 64 8.05 -21.46 1.43
N GLY A 65 9.27 -21.07 1.82
CA GLY A 65 10.50 -21.47 1.13
C GLY A 65 10.72 -20.79 -0.22
N GLY A 66 9.95 -19.72 -0.52
CA GLY A 66 10.15 -18.89 -1.70
C GLY A 66 11.34 -17.95 -1.53
N ARG A 67 11.81 -17.35 -2.62
CA ARG A 67 12.90 -16.36 -2.58
C ARG A 67 12.34 -14.96 -2.72
N ILE A 68 12.97 -14.02 -2.03
CA ILE A 68 12.66 -12.59 -2.11
C ILE A 68 13.55 -11.96 -3.17
N PHE A 69 12.94 -11.27 -4.14
CA PHE A 69 13.62 -10.52 -5.19
C PHE A 69 13.15 -9.06 -5.15
N LEU A 70 13.85 -8.26 -4.35
CA LEU A 70 13.63 -6.80 -4.30
C LEU A 70 14.02 -6.17 -5.63
N ARG A 71 13.30 -5.11 -6.03
CA ARG A 71 13.59 -4.33 -7.23
C ARG A 71 13.54 -2.85 -6.89
N ASP A 72 13.96 -2.02 -7.84
CA ASP A 72 13.89 -0.57 -7.70
C ASP A 72 12.49 -0.12 -7.28
N ILE A 73 12.44 0.72 -6.25
CA ILE A 73 11.23 1.46 -5.88
C ILE A 73 11.23 2.72 -6.73
N LYS A 74 10.21 2.89 -7.57
CA LYS A 74 10.10 4.09 -8.41
C LYS A 74 9.81 5.31 -7.54
N LYS A 75 10.22 6.49 -8.01
CA LYS A 75 9.81 7.74 -7.38
C LYS A 75 8.27 7.85 -7.45
N PRO A 76 7.62 8.45 -6.45
CA PRO A 76 6.18 8.69 -6.47
C PRO A 76 5.74 9.43 -7.74
N ASP A 77 4.76 8.85 -8.43
CA ASP A 77 3.92 9.49 -9.42
C ASP A 77 2.44 9.34 -9.02
N TYR A 78 1.58 10.21 -9.56
CA TYR A 78 0.16 10.27 -9.16
C TYR A 78 -0.63 8.99 -9.48
N ASP A 79 -0.14 8.14 -10.39
CA ASP A 79 -0.87 6.96 -10.89
C ASP A 79 -0.54 5.66 -10.14
N GLY A 80 0.54 5.63 -9.36
CA GLY A 80 1.05 4.38 -8.81
C GLY A 80 0.17 3.71 -7.75
N LEU A 81 -0.71 4.45 -7.05
CA LEU A 81 -1.67 3.86 -6.09
C LEU A 81 -2.76 3.03 -6.78
N ASN A 82 -3.25 3.47 -7.95
CA ASN A 82 -4.20 2.70 -8.76
C ASN A 82 -3.58 1.40 -9.29
N GLY A 83 -2.26 1.38 -9.50
CA GLY A 83 -1.51 0.18 -9.87
C GLY A 83 -1.51 -0.87 -8.76
N MET A 84 -1.56 -0.43 -7.50
CA MET A 84 -1.47 -1.30 -6.33
C MET A 84 -2.76 -2.09 -6.07
N GLU A 85 -3.92 -1.45 -6.19
CA GLU A 85 -5.23 -2.10 -6.09
C GLU A 85 -5.36 -3.23 -7.13
N ARG A 86 -4.94 -2.95 -8.38
CA ARG A 86 -4.97 -3.95 -9.46
C ARG A 86 -4.09 -5.16 -9.16
N SER A 87 -2.89 -4.96 -8.63
CA SER A 87 -1.98 -6.06 -8.28
C SER A 87 -2.52 -6.95 -7.17
N LEU A 88 -3.14 -6.36 -6.14
CA LEU A 88 -3.76 -7.15 -5.06
C LEU A 88 -4.94 -7.98 -5.56
N LEU A 89 -5.76 -7.44 -6.46
CA LEU A 89 -6.87 -8.17 -7.08
C LEU A 89 -6.35 -9.35 -7.91
N GLU A 90 -5.28 -9.14 -8.68
CA GLU A 90 -4.61 -10.21 -9.43
C GLU A 90 -4.05 -11.29 -8.50
N LEU A 91 -3.41 -10.90 -7.39
CA LEU A 91 -2.84 -11.81 -6.41
C LEU A 91 -3.91 -12.63 -5.69
N HIS A 92 -5.01 -12.00 -5.28
CA HIS A 92 -6.16 -12.67 -4.67
C HIS A 92 -6.81 -13.65 -5.64
N LYS A 93 -6.99 -13.25 -6.90
CA LYS A 93 -7.50 -14.14 -7.96
C LYS A 93 -6.57 -15.34 -8.14
N LEU A 94 -5.26 -15.11 -8.20
CA LEU A 94 -4.27 -16.18 -8.36
C LEU A 94 -4.26 -17.15 -7.16
N ALA A 95 -4.40 -16.63 -5.93
CA ALA A 95 -4.54 -17.45 -4.73
C ALA A 95 -5.83 -18.29 -4.72
N THR A 96 -6.93 -17.72 -5.22
CA THR A 96 -8.23 -18.41 -5.34
C THR A 96 -8.19 -19.49 -6.42
N ASP A 97 -7.71 -19.16 -7.62
CA ASP A 97 -7.62 -20.05 -8.77
C ASP A 97 -6.69 -21.25 -8.49
N LYS A 98 -5.64 -21.04 -7.69
CA LYS A 98 -4.69 -22.09 -7.29
C LYS A 98 -5.10 -22.85 -6.04
N ASN A 99 -6.26 -22.53 -5.47
CA ASN A 99 -6.77 -23.12 -4.24
C ASN A 99 -5.71 -23.09 -3.11
N GLU A 100 -5.08 -21.92 -2.93
CA GLU A 100 -4.11 -21.64 -1.85
C GLU A 100 -4.82 -20.86 -0.72
N PRO A 101 -5.63 -21.51 0.12
CA PRO A 101 -6.47 -20.82 1.11
C PRO A 101 -5.67 -20.05 2.17
N HIS A 102 -4.43 -20.47 2.44
CA HIS A 102 -3.49 -19.76 3.33
C HIS A 102 -3.03 -18.42 2.77
N LEU A 103 -3.17 -18.18 1.46
CA LEU A 103 -2.93 -16.89 0.83
C LEU A 103 -4.19 -16.03 0.77
N CYS A 104 -5.34 -16.65 0.50
CA CYS A 104 -6.58 -15.92 0.25
C CYS A 104 -6.96 -15.02 1.44
N HIS A 105 -6.91 -15.55 2.66
CA HIS A 105 -7.37 -14.82 3.85
C HIS A 105 -6.53 -13.56 4.20
N PRO A 106 -5.18 -13.61 4.26
CA PRO A 106 -4.37 -12.40 4.42
C PRO A 106 -4.58 -11.37 3.31
N PHE A 107 -4.72 -11.81 2.05
CA PHE A 107 -4.89 -10.88 0.93
C PHE A 107 -6.26 -10.20 0.89
N THR A 108 -7.32 -10.85 1.39
CA THR A 108 -8.62 -10.19 1.57
C THR A 108 -8.53 -9.03 2.56
N HIS A 109 -7.72 -9.14 3.61
CA HIS A 109 -7.48 -8.04 4.55
C HIS A 109 -6.82 -6.85 3.86
N TYR A 110 -5.68 -7.10 3.19
CA TYR A 110 -4.93 -6.06 2.47
C TYR A 110 -5.76 -5.39 1.36
N LEU A 111 -6.59 -6.15 0.64
CA LEU A 111 -7.52 -5.60 -0.36
C LEU A 111 -8.49 -4.59 0.25
N ASN A 112 -9.05 -4.89 1.42
CA ASN A 112 -10.01 -4.00 2.07
C ASN A 112 -9.35 -2.74 2.61
N GLU A 113 -8.14 -2.84 3.16
CA GLU A 113 -7.36 -1.69 3.62
C GLU A 113 -7.00 -0.79 2.44
N GLN A 114 -6.57 -1.39 1.34
CA GLN A 114 -6.15 -0.66 0.15
C GLN A 114 -7.28 0.03 -0.59
N VAL A 115 -8.48 -0.57 -0.66
CA VAL A 115 -9.67 0.11 -1.20
C VAL A 115 -10.03 1.33 -0.35
N LYS A 116 -9.89 1.26 0.98
CA LYS A 116 -10.11 2.41 1.86
C LYS A 116 -9.04 3.49 1.64
N ALA A 117 -7.77 3.10 1.60
CA ALA A 117 -6.64 3.99 1.44
C ALA A 117 -6.65 4.73 0.08
N VAL A 118 -6.95 4.02 -1.01
CA VAL A 118 -7.12 4.60 -2.36
C VAL A 118 -8.31 5.57 -2.40
N LYS A 119 -9.43 5.21 -1.77
CA LYS A 119 -10.59 6.10 -1.71
C LYS A 119 -10.28 7.37 -0.92
N GLU A 120 -9.67 7.24 0.25
CA GLU A 120 -9.35 8.36 1.12
C GLU A 120 -8.35 9.31 0.46
N LEU A 121 -7.31 8.77 -0.18
CA LEU A 121 -6.35 9.56 -0.94
C LEU A 121 -6.96 10.17 -2.21
N GLY A 122 -7.87 9.47 -2.88
CA GLY A 122 -8.64 10.00 -4.00
C GLY A 122 -9.56 11.16 -3.60
N ASP A 123 -10.20 11.07 -2.43
CA ASP A 123 -11.02 12.12 -1.85
C ASP A 123 -10.15 13.34 -1.50
N HIS A 124 -8.98 13.14 -0.89
CA HIS A 124 -7.99 14.18 -0.60
C HIS A 124 -7.50 14.91 -1.87
N VAL A 125 -7.10 14.18 -2.91
CA VAL A 125 -6.66 14.76 -4.19
C VAL A 125 -7.80 15.54 -4.86
N THR A 126 -9.02 15.00 -4.83
CA THR A 126 -10.19 15.66 -5.40
C THR A 126 -10.50 16.97 -4.68
N ASN A 127 -10.38 16.99 -3.36
CA ASN A 127 -10.59 18.18 -2.54
C ASN A 127 -9.52 19.25 -2.81
N LEU A 128 -8.23 18.86 -2.83
CA LEU A 128 -7.12 19.75 -3.18
C LEU A 128 -7.33 20.40 -4.55
N ARG A 129 -7.72 19.61 -5.56
CA ARG A 129 -7.98 20.12 -6.91
C ARG A 129 -9.17 21.07 -6.96
N LYS A 130 -10.25 20.77 -6.23
CA LYS A 130 -11.43 21.66 -6.13
C LYS A 130 -11.09 23.00 -5.45
N MET A 131 -10.15 22.99 -4.51
CA MET A 131 -9.69 24.19 -3.81
C MET A 131 -8.68 25.01 -4.62
N GLY A 132 -8.18 24.48 -5.74
CA GLY A 132 -7.27 25.17 -6.66
C GLY A 132 -5.78 24.94 -6.39
N ALA A 133 -5.42 23.83 -5.72
CA ALA A 133 -4.03 23.38 -5.62
C ALA A 133 -3.57 22.71 -6.94
N PRO A 134 -2.29 22.83 -7.31
CA PRO A 134 -1.19 23.44 -6.55
C PRO A 134 -1.03 24.97 -6.78
N GLU A 135 -1.82 25.59 -7.67
CA GLU A 135 -1.63 27.01 -8.00
C GLU A 135 -1.98 27.97 -6.85
N SER A 136 -2.80 27.52 -5.89
CA SER A 136 -3.22 28.27 -4.72
C SER A 136 -2.61 27.71 -3.44
N GLY A 137 -1.56 28.35 -2.91
CA GLY A 137 -1.00 27.99 -1.60
C GLY A 137 -1.99 28.14 -0.44
N LEU A 138 -3.03 28.97 -0.60
CA LEU A 138 -4.13 29.06 0.37
C LEU A 138 -4.99 27.77 0.37
N ALA A 139 -5.14 27.12 -0.78
CA ALA A 139 -5.86 25.84 -0.88
C ALA A 139 -5.13 24.75 -0.09
N GLU A 140 -3.82 24.66 -0.25
CA GLU A 140 -2.98 23.70 0.47
C GLU A 140 -3.01 23.95 1.97
N TYR A 141 -2.87 25.22 2.41
CA TYR A 141 -2.95 25.59 3.82
C TYR A 141 -4.32 25.24 4.45
N LEU A 142 -5.42 25.53 3.75
CA LEU A 142 -6.76 25.22 4.26
C LEU A 142 -7.02 23.72 4.27
N PHE A 143 -6.51 22.98 3.28
CA PHE A 143 -6.61 21.53 3.24
C PHE A 143 -5.85 20.90 4.40
N GLU A 144 -4.60 21.31 4.63
CA GLU A 144 -3.80 20.87 5.76
C GLU A 144 -4.51 21.13 7.09
N LYS A 145 -5.01 22.36 7.30
CA LYS A 145 -5.66 22.74 8.56
C LYS A 145 -6.98 22.03 8.85
N HIS A 146 -7.81 21.81 7.82
CA HIS A 146 -9.19 21.34 8.00
C HIS A 146 -9.40 19.86 7.65
N THR A 147 -8.47 19.24 6.93
CA THR A 147 -8.57 17.83 6.53
C THR A 147 -7.50 16.97 7.20
N LEU A 148 -6.32 17.51 7.48
CA LEU A 148 -5.22 16.77 8.12
C LEU A 148 -5.04 17.11 9.62
N GLY A 149 -5.52 18.28 10.06
CA GLY A 149 -5.22 18.87 11.38
C GLY A 149 -6.01 18.37 12.60
N ASP A 150 -6.62 17.18 12.57
CA ASP A 150 -7.37 16.65 13.73
C ASP A 150 -6.49 15.84 14.72
N SER A 151 -5.15 15.87 14.61
CA SER A 151 -4.24 15.18 15.55
C SER A 151 -3.92 15.95 16.84
N ASP A 152 -4.26 17.24 16.96
CA ASP A 152 -3.86 18.11 18.09
C ASP A 152 -4.85 18.13 19.29
N ASN A 153 -5.72 17.12 19.45
CA ASN A 153 -6.72 17.08 20.54
C ASN A 153 -6.63 15.86 21.47
N GLU A 154 -5.45 15.29 21.70
CA GLU A 154 -5.22 14.48 22.91
C GLU A 154 -3.85 14.81 23.52
N SER A 155 -3.87 15.76 24.46
CA SER A 155 -2.80 16.04 25.43
C SER A 155 -3.09 15.39 26.77
#